data_AF-A0A522JNH8-F1
#
_entry.id   AF-A0A522JNH8-F1
#
_cell.length_a   1.000
_cell.length_b   1.000
_cell.length_c   1.000
_cell.angle_alpha   90.00
_cell.angle_beta   90.00
_cell.angle_gamma   90.00
#
_symmetry.space_group_name_H-M   'P 1'
#
loop_
_entity.id
_entity.type
_entity.pdbx_description
1 polymer ?
#
loop_
_entity_poly.entity_id
_entity_poly.type
_entity_poly.pdbx_seq_one_letter_code
_entity_poly.pdbx_strand_id
1 'polypeptide(L)'
;MKMVDGLKAGDGPWLAAIGKYTALDPKVAAESLKNTDPDYRMYRKKTYAIAAMMHDLHYVSSDVSTQIDQHMDYSFLMKATGQPKTALGY
;
A
#
# COMPACT_ATOMS: atom_id res chain seq x y z
N MET A 1 7.18 -19.55 -3.37
CA MET A 1 6.09 -18.63 -3.74
C MET A 1 6.67 -17.23 -3.77
N LYS A 2 6.60 -16.46 -4.86
CA LYS A 2 7.02 -15.05 -4.81
C LYS A 2 5.97 -14.33 -3.97
N MET A 3 6.37 -13.52 -3.00
CA MET A 3 5.47 -12.84 -2.05
C MET A 3 4.29 -12.13 -2.74
N VAL A 4 4.55 -11.56 -3.93
CA VAL A 4 3.57 -10.87 -4.77
C VAL A 4 2.48 -11.80 -5.30
N ASP A 5 2.80 -13.04 -5.59
CA ASP A 5 1.83 -14.03 -6.07
C ASP A 5 0.80 -14.35 -4.97
N GLY A 6 1.21 -14.29 -3.70
CA GLY A 6 0.34 -14.48 -2.54
C GLY A 6 -0.71 -13.38 -2.37
N LEU A 7 -0.42 -12.16 -2.82
CA LEU A 7 -1.37 -11.05 -2.78
C LEU A 7 -2.56 -11.29 -3.72
N LYS A 8 -2.34 -12.05 -4.80
CA LYS A 8 -3.32 -12.38 -5.84
C LYS A 8 -4.05 -13.71 -5.62
N ALA A 9 -3.76 -14.41 -4.53
CA ALA A 9 -4.25 -15.77 -4.28
C ALA A 9 -5.70 -15.83 -3.74
N GLY A 10 -6.47 -14.75 -3.90
CA GLY A 10 -7.83 -14.60 -3.37
C GLY A 10 -7.88 -14.24 -1.89
N ASP A 11 -9.09 -14.23 -1.32
CA ASP A 11 -9.36 -13.63 0.00
C ASP A 11 -8.86 -14.47 1.19
N GLY A 12 -8.64 -15.78 1.00
CA GLY A 12 -8.33 -16.71 2.09
C GLY A 12 -7.09 -16.31 2.92
N PRO A 13 -5.92 -16.07 2.29
CA PRO A 13 -4.73 -15.59 2.99
C PRO A 13 -4.94 -14.26 3.72
N TRP A 14 -5.74 -13.35 3.15
CA TRP A 14 -6.05 -12.07 3.76
C TRP A 14 -6.94 -12.21 4.99
N LEU A 15 -8.00 -13.03 4.91
CA LEU A 15 -8.84 -13.35 6.06
C LEU A 15 -8.04 -13.99 7.20
N ALA A 16 -7.14 -14.92 6.86
CA ALA A 16 -6.26 -15.55 7.84
C ALA A 16 -5.32 -14.53 8.51
N ALA A 17 -4.73 -13.61 7.74
CA ALA A 17 -3.88 -12.55 8.27
C ALA A 17 -4.67 -11.57 9.16
N ILE A 18 -5.83 -11.10 8.70
CA ILE A 18 -6.70 -10.18 9.45
C ILE A 18 -7.11 -10.83 10.78
N GLY A 19 -7.60 -12.07 10.76
CA GLY A 19 -8.02 -12.77 11.97
C GLY A 19 -6.87 -13.07 12.95
N LYS A 20 -5.65 -13.24 12.44
CA LYS A 20 -4.46 -13.49 13.28
C LYS A 20 -3.89 -12.22 13.91
N TYR A 21 -3.88 -11.12 13.17
CA TYR A 21 -3.14 -9.91 13.55
C TYR A 21 -4.04 -8.73 13.97
N THR A 22 -5.35 -8.88 13.85
CA THR A 22 -6.32 -7.86 14.27
C THR A 22 -7.44 -8.48 15.10
N ALA A 23 -8.22 -7.65 15.80
CA ALA A 23 -9.43 -8.08 16.51
C ALA A 23 -10.71 -7.88 15.66
N LEU A 24 -10.58 -7.74 14.33
CA LEU A 24 -11.72 -7.49 13.46
C LEU A 24 -12.63 -8.73 13.41
N ASP A 25 -13.94 -8.53 13.52
CA ASP A 25 -14.92 -9.61 13.37
C ASP A 25 -14.77 -10.28 11.99
N PRO A 26 -14.76 -11.63 11.90
CA PRO A 26 -14.54 -12.33 10.64
C PRO A 26 -15.56 -11.99 9.54
N LYS A 27 -16.81 -11.67 9.89
CA LYS A 27 -17.84 -11.27 8.92
C LYS A 27 -17.57 -9.87 8.39
N VAL A 28 -17.14 -8.96 9.27
CA VAL A 28 -16.74 -7.59 8.88
C VAL A 28 -15.50 -7.65 7.97
N ALA A 29 -14.52 -8.49 8.30
CA ALA A 29 -13.34 -8.72 7.47
C ALA A 29 -13.71 -9.22 6.07
N ALA A 30 -14.57 -10.24 5.98
CA ALA A 30 -15.03 -10.79 4.70
C ALA A 30 -15.80 -9.76 3.87
N GLU A 31 -16.65 -8.94 4.48
CA GLU A 31 -17.38 -7.90 3.75
C GLU A 31 -16.45 -6.79 3.25
N SER A 32 -15.46 -6.41 4.05
CA SER A 32 -14.47 -5.38 3.69
C SER A 32 -13.63 -5.80 2.49
N LEU A 33 -13.27 -7.08 2.38
CA LEU A 33 -12.45 -7.60 1.29
C LEU A 33 -13.15 -7.50 -0.09
N LYS A 34 -14.49 -7.54 -0.14
CA LYS A 34 -15.22 -7.33 -1.40
C LYS A 34 -14.97 -5.96 -2.04
N ASN A 35 -14.59 -4.98 -1.23
CA ASN A 35 -14.30 -3.62 -1.67
C ASN A 35 -12.79 -3.30 -1.66
N THR A 36 -11.94 -4.32 -1.51
CA THR A 36 -10.49 -4.16 -1.38
C THR A 36 -9.78 -4.86 -2.54
N ASP A 37 -8.80 -4.19 -3.14
CA ASP A 37 -7.87 -4.79 -4.09
C ASP A 37 -6.45 -4.67 -3.53
N PRO A 38 -5.84 -5.77 -3.03
CA PRO A 38 -4.49 -5.74 -2.51
C PRO A 38 -3.47 -5.29 -3.56
N ASP A 39 -2.98 -4.06 -3.41
CA ASP A 39 -2.06 -3.42 -4.35
C ASP A 39 -0.70 -3.18 -3.71
N TYR A 40 0.35 -3.71 -4.34
CA TYR A 40 1.74 -3.52 -3.90
C TYR A 40 2.41 -2.30 -4.55
N ARG A 41 1.75 -1.60 -5.49
CA ARG A 41 2.31 -0.43 -6.15
C ARG A 41 2.43 0.74 -5.17
N MET A 42 3.53 1.47 -5.29
CA MET A 42 3.81 2.68 -4.53
C MET A 42 3.61 3.91 -5.44
N TYR A 43 2.45 4.57 -5.33
CA TYR A 43 2.03 5.65 -6.23
C TYR A 43 2.63 7.01 -5.89
N ARG A 44 3.82 7.31 -6.39
CA ARG A 44 4.58 8.54 -6.10
C ARG A 44 3.75 9.80 -6.27
N LYS A 45 3.16 10.02 -7.46
CA LYS A 45 2.38 11.23 -7.76
C LYS A 45 1.19 11.42 -6.80
N LYS A 46 0.51 10.34 -6.42
CA LYS A 46 -0.62 10.41 -5.48
C LYS A 46 -0.11 10.73 -4.06
N THR A 47 1.00 10.14 -3.64
CA THR A 47 1.64 10.44 -2.36
C THR A 47 2.02 11.92 -2.26
N TYR A 48 2.58 12.51 -3.33
CA TYR A 48 2.83 13.97 -3.38
C TYR A 48 1.57 14.79 -3.19
N ALA A 49 0.50 14.48 -3.91
CA ALA A 49 -0.76 15.21 -3.81
C ALA A 49 -1.38 15.12 -2.41
N ILE A 50 -1.31 13.95 -1.76
CA ILE A 50 -1.82 13.77 -0.40
C ILE A 50 -0.97 14.55 0.61
N ALA A 51 0.36 14.51 0.52
CA ALA A 51 1.23 15.24 1.44
C ALA A 51 1.03 16.76 1.34
N ALA A 52 0.93 17.29 0.11
CA ALA A 52 0.62 18.69 -0.11
C ALA A 52 -0.75 19.06 0.48
N MET A 53 -1.79 18.26 0.19
CA MET A 53 -3.13 18.47 0.74
C MET A 53 -3.15 18.45 2.28
N MET A 54 -2.40 17.54 2.93
CA MET A 54 -2.34 17.48 4.39
C MET A 54 -1.69 18.73 4.99
N HIS A 55 -0.68 19.29 4.34
CA HIS A 55 -0.08 20.55 4.76
C HIS A 55 -1.04 21.73 4.54
N ASP A 56 -1.67 21.80 3.36
CA ASP A 56 -2.62 22.86 2.99
C ASP A 56 -3.85 22.89 3.91
N LEU A 57 -4.31 21.72 4.37
CA LEU A 57 -5.40 21.57 5.34
C LEU A 57 -4.94 21.67 6.81
N HIS A 58 -3.67 21.97 7.05
CA HIS A 58 -3.07 22.09 8.38
C HIS A 58 -3.17 20.83 9.24
N TYR A 59 -3.26 19.64 8.63
CA TYR A 59 -3.14 18.37 9.34
C TYR A 59 -1.69 18.05 9.75
N VAL A 60 -0.72 18.65 9.05
CA VAL A 60 0.69 18.66 9.43
C VAL A 60 1.23 20.08 9.43
N SER A 61 2.16 20.36 10.33
CA SER A 61 2.71 21.71 10.53
C SER A 61 3.77 22.11 9.51
N SER A 62 4.44 21.14 8.89
CA SER A 62 5.48 21.37 7.89
C SER A 62 5.17 20.66 6.58
N ASP A 63 5.59 21.26 5.48
CA ASP A 63 5.53 20.62 4.18
C ASP A 63 6.57 19.51 4.10
N VAL A 64 6.08 18.26 4.06
CA VAL A 64 6.90 17.04 3.95
C VAL A 64 6.96 16.50 2.52
N SER A 65 6.35 17.18 1.54
CA SER A 65 6.28 16.70 0.16
C SER A 65 7.68 16.46 -0.43
N THR A 66 8.65 17.29 -0.09
CA THR A 66 10.04 17.17 -0.55
C THR A 66 10.78 15.94 -0.02
N GLN A 67 10.29 15.33 1.07
CA GLN A 67 10.91 14.16 1.71
C GLN A 67 10.44 12.84 1.09
N ILE A 68 9.37 12.87 0.26
CA ILE A 68 8.73 11.66 -0.27
C ILE A 68 9.72 10.78 -1.03
N ASP A 69 10.52 11.37 -1.94
CA ASP A 69 11.46 10.58 -2.75
C ASP A 69 12.55 9.90 -1.92
N GLN A 70 12.93 10.50 -0.79
CA GLN A 70 13.94 9.93 0.11
C GLN A 70 13.39 8.72 0.87
N HIS A 71 12.08 8.66 1.07
CA HIS A 71 11.41 7.60 1.82
C HIS A 71 10.68 6.56 0.95
N MET A 72 10.64 6.77 -0.38
CA MET A 72 10.07 5.80 -1.32
C MET A 72 11.17 4.90 -1.92
N ASP A 73 11.48 3.81 -1.23
CA ASP A 73 12.39 2.78 -1.75
C ASP A 73 11.64 1.69 -2.53
N TYR A 74 11.89 1.62 -3.84
CA TYR A 74 11.32 0.61 -4.74
C TYR A 74 12.17 -0.67 -4.82
N SER A 75 13.37 -0.71 -4.24
CA SER A 75 14.37 -1.77 -4.42
C SER A 75 13.81 -3.16 -4.11
N PHE A 76 13.07 -3.29 -3.01
CA PHE A 76 12.43 -4.52 -2.60
C PHE A 76 11.43 -5.01 -3.65
N LEU A 77 10.52 -4.13 -4.09
CA LEU A 77 9.48 -4.47 -5.06
C LEU A 77 10.08 -4.81 -6.43
N MET A 78 11.10 -4.06 -6.87
CA MET A 78 11.83 -4.36 -8.10
C MET A 78 12.44 -5.76 -8.05
N LYS A 79 13.07 -6.13 -6.93
CA LYS A 79 13.64 -7.47 -6.74
C LYS A 79 12.56 -8.57 -6.70
N ALA A 80 11.44 -8.32 -6.04
CA ALA A 80 10.37 -9.30 -5.87
C ALA A 80 9.56 -9.55 -7.17
N THR A 81 9.39 -8.50 -7.98
CA THR A 81 8.54 -8.52 -9.18
C THR A 81 9.33 -8.65 -10.49
N GLY A 82 10.61 -8.25 -10.49
CA GLY A 82 11.39 -8.05 -11.72
C GLY A 82 10.96 -6.83 -12.54
N GLN A 83 10.06 -5.99 -12.01
CA GLN A 83 9.52 -4.82 -12.70
C GLN A 83 10.36 -3.56 -12.40
N PRO A 84 10.48 -2.62 -13.36
CA PRO A 84 11.10 -1.32 -13.09
C PRO A 84 10.21 -0.43 -12.22
N LYS A 85 10.79 0.57 -11.54
CA LYS A 85 10.06 1.51 -10.68
C LYS A 85 8.87 2.20 -11.38
N THR A 86 8.97 2.44 -12.69
CA THR A 86 7.90 3.04 -13.51
C THR A 86 6.65 2.16 -13.60
N ALA A 87 6.80 0.84 -13.56
CA ALA A 87 5.69 -0.11 -13.50
C ALA A 87 5.16 -0.31 -12.06
N LEU A 88 5.88 0.20 -11.06
CA LEU A 88 5.56 0.07 -9.64
C LEU A 88 4.95 1.35 -9.05
N GLY A 89 4.66 2.37 -9.87
CA GLY A 89 3.96 3.59 -9.46
C GLY A 89 4.83 4.84 -9.32
N TYR A 90 6.09 4.82 -9.78
CA TYR A 90 6.97 6.00 -9.83
C TYR A 90 6.47 7.09 -10.78
#